data_AF-A0A916YW44-F1
#
_entry.id   AF-A0A916YW44-F1
#
_cell.length_a   1.000
_cell.length_b   1.000
_cell.length_c   1.000
_cell.angle_alpha   90.00
_cell.angle_beta   90.00
_cell.angle_gamma   90.00
#
_symmetry.space_group_name_H-M   'P 1'
#
loop_
_entity.id
_entity.type
_entity.pdbx_description
1 polymer ?
#
loop_
_entity_poly.entity_id
_entity_poly.type
_entity_poly.pdbx_seq_one_letter_code
_entity_poly.pdbx_strand_id
1 'polypeptide(L)'
;MRYLTLNINPNARIDIDNDIWGKETIRYNGEIVSEKSSVFGSVHSFEKEENGEIAKYEIRISLKFLRIGFDIFRNNQAILLN
;
A
#
# COMPACT_ATOMS: atom_id res chain seq x y z
N MET A 1 6.98 -7.02 9.48
CA MET A 1 8.25 -6.69 8.79
C MET A 1 7.94 -5.73 7.65
N ARG A 2 8.85 -4.78 7.36
CA ARG A 2 8.69 -3.84 6.25
C ARG A 2 9.03 -4.52 4.94
N TYR A 3 8.09 -4.55 4.00
CA TYR A 3 8.27 -5.15 2.68
C TYR A 3 8.53 -4.12 1.58
N LEU A 4 7.86 -2.97 1.64
CA LEU A 4 8.03 -1.91 0.66
C LEU A 4 8.03 -0.54 1.33
N THR A 5 8.93 0.32 0.88
CA THR A 5 8.86 1.77 1.10
C THR A 5 8.91 2.41 -0.28
N LEU A 6 7.86 3.14 -0.64
CA LEU A 6 7.73 3.82 -1.91
C LEU A 6 7.56 5.32 -1.67
N ASN A 7 8.52 6.10 -2.15
CA ASN A 7 8.39 7.56 -2.19
C ASN A 7 7.78 7.94 -3.55
N ILE A 8 6.52 8.38 -3.54
CA ILE A 8 5.81 8.80 -4.76
C ILE A 8 6.27 10.21 -5.15
N ASN A 9 6.41 11.08 -4.16
CA ASN A 9 6.92 12.43 -4.28
C ASN A 9 7.55 12.86 -2.92
N PRO A 10 8.18 14.04 -2.80
CA PRO A 10 8.83 14.48 -1.56
C PRO A 10 7.90 14.52 -0.32
N ASN A 11 6.59 14.63 -0.53
CA ASN A 11 5.57 14.76 0.51
C ASN A 11 4.67 13.52 0.62
N ALA A 12 4.92 12.47 -0.14
CA ALA A 12 4.06 11.28 -0.19
C ALA A 12 4.90 10.01 -0.17
N ARG A 13 4.91 9.37 1.00
CA ARG A 13 5.58 8.11 1.25
C ARG A 13 4.56 7.05 1.63
N ILE A 14 4.58 5.93 0.91
CA ILE A 14 3.80 4.73 1.23
C ILE A 14 4.73 3.65 1.76
N ASP A 15 4.25 3.00 2.80
CA ASP A 15 4.97 2.03 3.57
C ASP A 15 4.07 0.80 3.76
N ILE A 16 4.53 -0.37 3.31
CA ILE A 16 3.78 -1.63 3.41
C ILE A 16 4.50 -2.58 4.34
N ASP A 17 3.85 -2.90 5.44
CA ASP A 17 4.29 -3.89 6.42
C ASP A 17 3.41 -5.13 6.34
N ASN A 18 4.02 -6.30 6.49
CA ASN A 18 3.29 -7.55 6.70
C ASN A 18 3.96 -8.34 7.83
N ASP A 19 3.18 -8.85 8.77
CA ASP A 19 3.69 -9.70 9.85
C ASP A 19 3.61 -11.19 9.51
N ILE A 20 4.18 -12.03 10.36
CA ILE A 20 4.22 -13.48 10.13
C ILE A 20 2.84 -14.15 10.16
N TRP A 21 1.82 -13.42 10.63
CA TRP A 21 0.43 -13.86 10.71
C TRP A 21 -0.41 -13.36 9.52
N GLY A 22 0.22 -12.69 8.55
CA GLY A 22 -0.46 -12.14 7.37
C GLY A 22 -1.18 -10.83 7.65
N LYS A 23 -0.84 -10.12 8.72
CA LYS A 23 -1.36 -8.79 9.00
C LYS A 23 -0.65 -7.75 8.14
N GLU A 24 -1.37 -7.22 7.17
CA GLU A 24 -0.98 -6.18 6.24
C GLU A 24 -1.30 -4.81 6.83
N THR A 25 -0.29 -3.95 7.00
CA THR A 25 -0.46 -2.57 7.46
C THR A 25 0.11 -1.61 6.41
N ILE A 26 -0.72 -0.67 5.97
CA ILE A 26 -0.35 0.41 5.06
C ILE A 26 -0.19 1.69 5.86
N ARG A 27 0.95 2.36 5.67
CA ARG A 27 1.20 3.69 6.23
C ARG A 27 1.41 4.71 5.11
N TYR A 28 0.82 5.89 5.27
CA TYR A 28 1.06 7.06 4.43
C TYR A 28 1.72 8.13 5.30
N ASN A 29 2.96 8.54 4.97
CA ASN A 29 3.77 9.45 5.78
C ASN A 29 3.88 9.05 7.26
N GLY A 30 3.94 7.75 7.53
CA GLY A 30 4.02 7.18 8.88
C GLY A 30 2.67 6.96 9.59
N GLU A 31 1.58 7.56 9.10
CA GLU A 31 0.23 7.33 9.63
C GLU A 31 -0.36 6.04 9.08
N ILE A 32 -0.95 5.20 9.94
CA ILE A 32 -1.66 3.99 9.49
C ILE A 32 -2.95 4.39 8.81
N VAL A 33 -3.03 4.14 7.50
CA VAL A 33 -4.21 4.46 6.68
C VAL A 33 -5.07 3.23 6.38
N SER A 34 -4.50 2.03 6.50
CA SER A 34 -5.25 0.79 6.29
C SER A 34 -4.56 -0.38 6.98
N GLU A 35 -5.35 -1.29 7.52
CA GLU A 35 -4.85 -2.50 8.16
C GLU A 35 -5.83 -3.66 7.91
N LYS A 36 -5.32 -4.80 7.45
CA LYS A 36 -6.10 -6.01 7.15
C LYS A 36 -5.29 -7.25 7.50
N SER A 37 -5.97 -8.33 7.84
CA SER A 37 -5.33 -9.65 7.97
C SER A 37 -5.77 -10.52 6.80
N SER A 38 -4.82 -11.09 6.06
CA SER A 38 -5.11 -11.96 4.93
C SER A 38 -4.06 -13.05 4.78
N VAL A 39 -4.47 -14.19 4.21
CA VAL A 39 -3.58 -15.33 3.93
C VAL A 39 -3.00 -15.27 2.52
N PHE A 40 -3.78 -14.75 1.56
CA PHE A 40 -3.41 -14.72 0.13
C PHE A 40 -3.13 -13.31 -0.40
N GLY A 41 -3.18 -12.30 0.48
CA GLY A 41 -3.16 -10.90 0.11
C GLY A 41 -4.54 -10.24 0.21
N SER A 42 -4.56 -8.91 0.28
CA SER A 42 -5.80 -8.13 0.25
C SER A 42 -5.66 -6.82 -0.54
N VAL A 43 -6.81 -6.22 -0.84
CA VAL A 43 -6.88 -4.89 -1.45
C VAL A 43 -7.13 -3.86 -0.36
N HIS A 44 -6.24 -2.88 -0.25
CA HIS A 44 -6.37 -1.73 0.62
C HIS A 44 -6.69 -0.49 -0.21
N SER A 45 -7.74 0.23 0.18
CA SER A 45 -8.14 1.48 -0.47
C SER A 45 -8.25 2.57 0.57
N PHE A 46 -7.71 3.75 0.28
CA PHE A 46 -7.78 4.92 1.15
C PHE A 46 -7.66 6.19 0.33
N GLU A 47 -8.04 7.32 0.91
CA GLU A 47 -7.98 8.64 0.28
C GLU A 47 -7.09 9.56 1.11
N LYS A 48 -6.31 10.42 0.44
CA LYS A 48 -5.47 11.43 1.08
C LYS A 48 -5.56 12.75 0.33
N GLU A 49 -5.61 13.85 1.08
CA GLU A 49 -5.52 15.18 0.52
C GLU A 49 -4.06 15.49 0.16
N GLU A 50 -3.82 15.80 -1.10
CA GLU A 50 -2.52 16.20 -1.63
C GLU A 50 -2.69 17.51 -2.41
N ASN A 51 -2.06 18.59 -1.96
CA ASN A 51 -2.14 19.92 -2.57
C ASN A 51 -3.58 20.45 -2.78
N GLY A 52 -4.50 20.12 -1.88
CA GLY A 52 -5.91 20.55 -1.96
C GLY A 52 -6.79 19.70 -2.88
N GLU A 53 -6.26 18.60 -3.44
CA GLU A 53 -7.02 17.61 -4.20
C GLU A 53 -7.04 16.27 -3.45
N ILE A 54 -8.16 15.54 -3.54
CA ILE A 54 -8.28 14.20 -2.96
C ILE A 54 -7.64 13.19 -3.92
N ALA A 55 -6.55 12.57 -3.49
CA ALA A 55 -5.93 11.45 -4.17
C ALA A 55 -6.45 10.13 -3.62
N LYS A 56 -6.90 9.25 -4.52
CA LYS A 56 -7.39 7.91 -4.19
C LYS A 56 -6.28 6.90 -4.39
N TYR A 57 -5.99 6.13 -3.36
CA TYR A 57 -4.99 5.08 -3.38
C TYR A 57 -5.63 3.71 -3.33
N GLU A 58 -5.09 2.80 -4.15
CA GLU A 58 -5.43 1.39 -4.09
C GLU A 58 -4.14 0.57 -4.10
N ILE A 59 -3.96 -0.26 -3.08
CA ILE A 59 -2.81 -1.13 -2.92
C ILE A 59 -3.32 -2.56 -2.91
N ARG A 60 -2.93 -3.34 -3.92
CA ARG A 60 -3.25 -4.74 -4.02
C ARG A 60 -2.04 -5.55 -3.59
N ILE A 61 -2.20 -6.26 -2.50
CA ILE A 61 -1.21 -7.21 -2.02
C ILE A 61 -1.66 -8.59 -2.49
N SER A 62 -0.75 -9.38 -3.03
CA SER A 62 -1.04 -10.74 -3.46
C SER A 62 0.12 -11.68 -3.17
N LEU A 63 -0.18 -12.91 -2.74
CA LEU A 63 0.82 -13.96 -2.62
C LEU A 63 0.98 -14.67 -3.97
N LYS A 64 2.11 -14.47 -4.63
CA LYS A 64 2.48 -15.13 -5.88
C LYS A 64 3.54 -16.19 -5.62
N PHE A 65 3.12 -17.46 -5.60
CA PHE A 65 3.96 -18.66 -5.39
C PHE A 65 4.76 -18.66 -4.06
N LEU A 66 5.82 -17.84 -3.99
CA LEU A 66 6.74 -17.69 -2.86
C LEU A 66 7.13 -16.21 -2.58
N ARG A 67 6.51 -15.25 -3.26
CA ARG A 67 6.78 -13.82 -3.09
C ARG A 67 5.48 -13.05 -2.88
N ILE A 68 5.59 -11.96 -2.13
CA ILE A 68 4.51 -11.00 -1.99
C ILE A 68 4.65 -10.00 -3.16
N GLY A 69 3.61 -9.91 -3.98
CA GLY A 69 3.46 -8.91 -5.03
C GLY A 69 2.67 -7.70 -4.53
N PHE A 70 2.98 -6.54 -5.09
CA PHE A 70 2.37 -5.26 -4.74
C PHE A 70 2.04 -4.48 -6.01
N ASP A 71 0.76 -4.23 -6.23
CA ASP A 71 0.30 -3.29 -7.26
C ASP A 71 -0.27 -2.06 -6.59
N ILE A 72 0.28 -0.88 -6.90
CA ILE A 72 -0.10 0.39 -6.28
C ILE A 72 -0.65 1.32 -7.34
N PHE A 73 -1.85 1.81 -7.11
CA PHE A 73 -2.55 2.75 -7.97
C PHE A 73 -2.81 4.05 -7.20
N ARG A 74 -2.70 5.18 -7.90
CA ARG A 74 -3.15 6.50 -7.46
C ARG A 74 -4.05 7.09 -8.54
N ASN A 75 -5.26 7.49 -8.17
CA ASN A 75 -6.26 8.00 -9.11
C ASN A 75 -6.44 7.10 -10.34
N ASN A 76 -6.53 5.79 -10.10
CA ASN A 76 -6.62 4.73 -11.12
C ASN A 76 -5.40 4.59 -12.06
N GLN A 77 -4.31 5.31 -11.81
CA GLN A 77 -3.05 5.16 -12.54
C GLN A 77 -2.08 4.29 -11.74
N ALA A 78 -1.46 3.30 -12.40
CA ALA A 78 -0.46 2.47 -11.77
C ALA A 78 0.82 3.26 -11.50
N ILE A 79 1.30 3.24 -10.25
CA ILE A 79 2.59 3.79 -9.84
C ILE A 79 3.64 2.68 -9.75
N LEU A 80 3.23 1.51 -9.28
CA LEU A 80 4.10 0.35 -9.11
C LEU A 80 3.31 -0.91 -9.44
N LEU A 81 3.91 -1.81 -10.21
CA LEU A 81 3.36 -3.14 -10.50
C LEU A 81 4.44 -4.19 -10.23
N ASN A 82 4.11 -5.24 -9.48
CA ASN A 82 5.05 -6.32 -9.12
C ASN A 82 4.36 -7.69 -8.93
#